data_AF-A0A0G0A7X8-F1
#
_entry.id   AF-A0A0G0A7X8-F1
#
_cell.length_a   1.000
_cell.length_b   1.000
_cell.length_c   1.000
_cell.angle_alpha   90.00
_cell.angle_beta   90.00
_cell.angle_gamma   90.00
#
_symmetry.space_group_name_H-M   'P 1'
#
loop_
_entity.id
_entity.type
_entity.pdbx_description
1 polymer ?
#
loop_
_entity_poly.entity_id
_entity_poly.type
_entity_poly.pdbx_seq_one_letter_code
_entity_poly.pdbx_strand_id
1 'polypeptide(L)'
;MFSIARHKIVDQIRKKKLKSILFSKLPSYIIESLKAVFIDEEIDKKELKEKISKVIESLPNDYQVILRLKYIEGIKIKEIAEKLKMNFKATESLLFRARKSFIKVFNNEL
;
A
#
# COMPACT_ATOMS: atom_id res chain seq x y z
N MET A 1 3.11 -29.87 -24.85
CA MET A 1 2.70 -30.04 -23.44
C MET A 1 3.44 -29.03 -22.55
N PHE A 2 3.10 -27.72 -22.55
CA PHE A 2 3.72 -26.70 -21.68
C PHE A 2 2.79 -25.48 -21.43
N SER A 3 1.54 -25.72 -21.00
CA SER A 3 0.58 -24.62 -20.73
C SER A 3 0.50 -24.23 -19.25
N ILE A 4 0.93 -25.10 -18.33
CA ILE A 4 0.71 -24.91 -16.89
C ILE A 4 1.82 -24.05 -16.24
N ALA A 5 3.00 -23.95 -16.86
CA ALA A 5 4.12 -23.16 -16.32
C ALA A 5 4.01 -21.65 -16.60
N ARG A 6 3.32 -21.23 -17.67
CA ARG A 6 3.28 -19.81 -18.09
C ARG A 6 2.43 -18.94 -17.17
N HIS A 7 1.30 -19.44 -16.68
CA HIS A 7 0.46 -18.66 -15.76
C HIS A 7 1.11 -18.46 -14.38
N LYS A 8 1.90 -19.43 -13.91
CA LYS A 8 2.58 -19.32 -12.60
C LYS A 8 3.71 -18.28 -12.62
N ILE A 9 4.41 -18.14 -13.75
CA ILE A 9 5.48 -17.14 -13.93
C ILE A 9 4.91 -15.72 -13.97
N VAL A 10 3.80 -15.49 -14.70
CA VAL A 10 3.15 -14.17 -14.76
C VAL A 10 2.62 -13.75 -13.39
N ASP A 11 2.06 -14.69 -12.61
CA ASP A 11 1.54 -14.40 -11.28
C ASP A 11 2.66 -14.14 -10.25
N GLN A 12 3.80 -14.85 -10.38
CA GLN A 12 5.00 -14.57 -9.60
C GLN A 12 5.64 -13.23 -9.95
N ILE A 13 5.64 -12.83 -11.23
CA ILE A 13 6.13 -11.51 -11.66
C ILE A 13 5.19 -10.40 -11.22
N ARG A 14 3.85 -10.59 -11.25
CA ARG A 14 2.88 -9.63 -10.67
C ARG A 14 3.06 -9.47 -9.16
N LYS A 15 3.22 -10.56 -8.41
CA LYS A 15 3.44 -10.53 -6.95
C LYS A 15 4.80 -9.95 -6.55
N LYS A 16 5.87 -10.20 -7.33
CA LYS A 16 7.21 -9.61 -7.11
C LYS A 16 7.27 -8.14 -7.53
N LYS A 17 6.61 -7.74 -8.63
CA LYS A 17 6.51 -6.32 -9.04
C LYS A 17 5.66 -5.50 -8.09
N LEU A 18 4.58 -6.04 -7.53
CA LEU A 18 3.77 -5.32 -6.55
C LEU A 18 4.58 -4.94 -5.30
N LYS A 19 5.50 -5.80 -4.85
CA LYS A 19 6.47 -5.52 -3.78
C LYS A 19 7.45 -4.39 -4.13
N SER A 20 8.09 -4.48 -5.29
CA SER A 20 9.05 -3.46 -5.73
C SER A 20 8.35 -2.11 -6.00
N ILE A 21 7.13 -2.12 -6.55
CA ILE A 21 6.37 -0.91 -6.90
C ILE A 21 5.77 -0.24 -5.66
N LEU A 22 5.25 -1.01 -4.70
CA LEU A 22 4.73 -0.43 -3.45
C LEU A 22 5.86 0.21 -2.64
N PHE A 23 6.96 -0.52 -2.39
CA PHE A 23 8.09 0.04 -1.65
C PHE A 23 8.81 1.18 -2.38
N SER A 24 8.87 1.19 -3.72
CA SER A 24 9.46 2.31 -4.47
C SER A 24 8.53 3.52 -4.64
N LYS A 25 7.21 3.34 -4.54
CA LYS A 25 6.21 4.44 -4.63
C LYS A 25 5.71 4.93 -3.27
N LEU A 26 6.06 4.26 -2.18
CA LEU A 26 5.77 4.75 -0.85
C LEU A 26 6.66 5.98 -0.55
N PRO A 27 6.12 7.03 0.09
CA PRO A 27 6.93 8.15 0.54
C PRO A 27 8.05 7.66 1.46
N SER A 28 9.22 8.29 1.39
CA SER A 28 10.41 7.96 2.20
C SER A 28 10.09 7.80 3.68
N TYR A 29 9.26 8.67 4.24
CA TYR A 29 8.82 8.59 5.65
C TYR A 29 8.10 7.27 6.01
N ILE A 30 7.30 6.70 5.09
CA ILE A 30 6.65 5.39 5.32
C ILE A 30 7.69 4.28 5.20
N ILE A 31 8.60 4.36 4.23
CA ILE A 31 9.70 3.39 4.07
C ILE A 31 10.60 3.39 5.31
N GLU A 32 10.87 4.55 5.90
CA GLU A 32 11.71 4.73 7.07
C GLU A 32 11.04 4.20 8.34
N SER A 33 9.75 4.49 8.52
CA SER A 33 8.94 3.92 9.60
C SER A 33 8.85 2.39 9.48
N LEU A 34 8.64 1.90 8.26
CA LEU A 34 8.62 0.47 7.96
C LEU A 34 10.01 -0.17 8.18
N LYS A 35 11.09 0.48 7.76
CA LYS A 35 12.47 -0.01 7.94
C LYS A 35 12.82 -0.14 9.41
N ALA A 36 12.47 0.83 10.24
CA ALA A 36 12.71 0.75 11.68
C ALA A 36 12.07 -0.52 12.27
N VAL A 37 10.84 -0.81 11.86
CA VAL A 37 10.11 -2.03 12.25
C VAL A 37 10.73 -3.31 11.66
N PHE A 38 11.17 -3.30 10.40
CA PHE A 38 11.79 -4.46 9.74
C PHE A 38 13.22 -4.77 10.18
N ILE A 39 13.91 -3.83 10.81
CA ILE A 39 15.25 -4.08 11.35
C ILE A 39 15.15 -4.97 12.59
N ASP A 40 14.06 -4.89 13.35
CA ASP A 40 13.81 -5.73 14.54
C ASP A 40 13.17 -7.08 14.19
N GLU A 41 12.39 -7.17 13.11
CA GLU A 41 11.70 -8.40 12.73
C GLU A 41 12.16 -8.89 11.33
N GLU A 42 12.76 -10.09 11.25
CA GLU A 42 12.98 -10.82 9.98
C GLU A 42 11.63 -11.31 9.41
N ILE A 43 10.69 -10.39 9.14
CA ILE A 43 9.35 -10.74 8.70
C ILE A 43 9.41 -11.33 7.30
N ASP A 44 8.80 -12.50 7.12
CA ASP A 44 8.64 -13.06 5.79
C ASP A 44 7.82 -12.07 4.94
N LYS A 45 8.41 -11.74 3.80
CA LYS A 45 7.81 -11.11 2.64
C LYS A 45 6.31 -11.42 2.44
N LYS A 46 5.83 -12.64 2.69
CA LYS A 46 4.40 -13.00 2.58
C LYS A 46 3.58 -12.44 3.76
N GLU A 47 4.06 -12.65 4.97
CA GLU A 47 3.45 -12.22 6.23
C GLU A 47 3.29 -10.70 6.28
N LEU A 48 4.30 -9.96 5.83
CA LEU A 48 4.20 -8.51 5.71
C LEU A 48 3.06 -8.07 4.79
N LYS A 49 2.85 -8.76 3.67
CA LYS A 49 1.78 -8.39 2.75
C LYS A 49 0.41 -8.59 3.41
N GLU A 50 0.26 -9.66 4.16
CA GLU A 50 -0.96 -9.94 4.92
C GLU A 50 -1.17 -8.89 6.02
N LYS A 51 -0.12 -8.49 6.74
CA LYS A 51 -0.15 -7.41 7.73
C LYS A 51 -0.60 -6.08 7.11
N ILE A 52 0.00 -5.67 5.99
CA ILE A 52 -0.41 -4.44 5.28
C ILE A 52 -1.88 -4.51 4.85
N SER A 53 -2.35 -5.65 4.33
CA SER A 53 -3.75 -5.80 3.91
C SER A 53 -4.70 -5.67 5.10
N LYS A 54 -4.41 -6.34 6.22
CA LYS A 54 -5.19 -6.25 7.46
C LYS A 54 -5.25 -4.83 8.00
N VAL A 55 -4.12 -4.13 8.01
CA VAL A 55 -4.06 -2.73 8.47
C VAL A 55 -4.85 -1.82 7.54
N ILE A 56 -4.80 -2.01 6.22
CA ILE A 56 -5.65 -1.23 5.31
C ILE A 56 -7.13 -1.55 5.55
N GLU A 57 -7.49 -2.82 5.76
CA GLU A 57 -8.87 -3.25 6.00
C GLU A 57 -9.44 -2.74 7.33
N SER A 58 -8.61 -2.48 8.34
CA SER A 58 -9.04 -1.91 9.63
C SER A 58 -9.19 -0.38 9.62
N LEU A 59 -8.77 0.31 8.56
CA LEU A 59 -8.96 1.76 8.42
C LEU A 59 -10.38 2.12 7.98
N PRO A 60 -10.83 3.36 8.24
CA PRO A 60 -12.08 3.89 7.68
C PRO A 60 -12.12 3.77 6.15
N ASN A 61 -13.31 3.55 5.57
CA ASN A 61 -13.51 3.28 4.14
C ASN A 61 -12.80 4.32 3.25
N ASP A 62 -12.98 5.61 3.53
CA ASP A 62 -12.36 6.71 2.78
C ASP A 62 -10.82 6.61 2.74
N TYR A 63 -10.22 6.15 3.84
CA TYR A 63 -8.78 5.98 3.95
C TYR A 63 -8.33 4.75 3.17
N GLN A 64 -9.09 3.66 3.21
CA GLN A 64 -8.80 2.49 2.38
C GLN A 64 -8.84 2.86 0.90
N VAL A 65 -9.90 3.52 0.46
CA VAL A 65 -10.13 3.88 -0.95
C VAL A 65 -8.98 4.76 -1.45
N ILE A 66 -8.64 5.84 -0.75
CA ILE A 66 -7.58 6.74 -1.20
C ILE A 66 -6.20 6.07 -1.22
N LEU A 67 -5.91 5.18 -0.26
CA LEU A 67 -4.66 4.42 -0.22
C LEU A 67 -4.60 3.40 -1.37
N ARG A 68 -5.68 2.66 -1.64
CA ARG A 68 -5.75 1.71 -2.76
C ARG A 68 -5.59 2.42 -4.11
N LEU A 69 -6.34 3.51 -4.34
CA LEU A 69 -6.23 4.30 -5.57
C LEU A 69 -4.81 4.82 -5.77
N LYS A 70 -4.18 5.32 -4.70
CA LYS A 70 -2.83 5.88 -4.78
C LYS A 70 -1.74 4.84 -4.99
N TYR A 71 -1.80 3.72 -4.27
CA TYR A 71 -0.68 2.79 -4.14
C TYR A 71 -0.87 1.46 -4.87
N ILE A 72 -2.10 0.97 -4.98
CA ILE A 72 -2.42 -0.26 -5.71
C ILE A 72 -2.67 0.08 -7.19
N GLU A 73 -3.53 1.06 -7.45
CA GLU A 73 -3.86 1.47 -8.83
C GLU A 73 -2.85 2.46 -9.40
N GLY A 74 -2.06 3.14 -8.55
CA GLY A 74 -0.99 4.03 -8.98
C GLY A 74 -1.46 5.36 -9.56
N ILE A 75 -2.70 5.77 -9.25
CA ILE A 75 -3.36 6.96 -9.79
C ILE A 75 -2.73 8.24 -9.23
N LYS A 76 -2.71 9.32 -10.02
CA LYS A 76 -2.22 10.63 -9.57
C LYS A 76 -3.23 11.28 -8.62
N ILE A 77 -2.76 12.07 -7.66
CA ILE A 77 -3.65 12.71 -6.66
C ILE A 77 -4.72 13.58 -7.34
N LYS A 78 -4.39 14.25 -8.45
CA LYS A 78 -5.34 15.04 -9.24
C LYS A 78 -6.48 14.19 -9.81
N GLU A 79 -6.15 13.05 -10.40
CA GLU A 79 -7.13 12.09 -10.94
C GLU A 79 -7.94 11.41 -9.82
N ILE A 80 -7.34 11.19 -8.64
CA ILE A 80 -8.06 10.72 -7.45
C ILE A 80 -9.08 11.78 -6.99
N ALA A 81 -8.69 13.04 -6.98
CA ALA A 81 -9.58 14.15 -6.60
C ALA A 81 -10.79 14.21 -7.54
N GLU A 82 -10.56 14.09 -8.85
CA GLU A 82 -11.61 14.00 -9.86
C GLU A 82 -12.53 12.77 -9.64
N LYS A 83 -11.95 11.58 -9.42
CA LYS A 83 -12.70 10.34 -9.14
C LYS A 83 -13.57 10.43 -7.87
N LEU A 84 -13.03 11.03 -6.81
CA LEU A 84 -13.72 11.19 -5.53
C LEU A 84 -14.64 12.42 -5.50
N LYS A 85 -14.70 13.21 -6.59
CA LYS A 85 -15.41 14.50 -6.65
C LYS A 85 -15.03 15.44 -5.49
N MET A 86 -13.75 15.40 -5.10
CA MET A 86 -13.16 16.23 -4.06
C MET A 86 -12.21 17.24 -4.69
N ASN A 87 -11.95 18.36 -4.02
CA ASN A 87 -10.89 19.25 -4.47
C ASN A 87 -9.50 18.63 -4.16
N PHE A 88 -8.47 19.09 -4.88
CA PHE A 88 -7.10 18.58 -4.76
C PHE A 88 -6.58 18.67 -3.31
N LYS A 89 -6.78 19.80 -2.64
CA LYS A 89 -6.31 20.06 -1.28
C LYS A 89 -6.98 19.15 -0.25
N ALA A 90 -8.27 18.88 -0.40
CA ALA A 90 -9.04 17.96 0.43
C ALA A 90 -8.60 16.51 0.20
N THR A 91 -8.30 16.14 -1.04
CA THR A 91 -7.76 14.82 -1.40
C THR A 91 -6.36 14.62 -0.81
N GLU A 92 -5.49 15.62 -0.88
CA GLU A 92 -4.18 15.59 -0.22
C GLU A 92 -4.31 15.46 1.30
N SER A 93 -5.19 16.25 1.90
CA SER A 93 -5.46 16.18 3.35
C SER A 93 -6.00 14.80 3.75
N LEU A 94 -6.91 14.24 2.96
CA LEU A 94 -7.44 12.90 3.17
C LEU A 94 -6.34 11.84 3.07
N LEU A 95 -5.50 11.91 2.04
CA LEU A 95 -4.39 10.99 1.85
C LEU A 95 -3.37 11.10 2.99
N PHE A 96 -3.09 12.32 3.45
CA PHE A 96 -2.20 12.55 4.58
C PHE A 96 -2.74 11.93 5.87
N ARG A 97 -4.03 12.16 6.18
CA ARG A 97 -4.69 11.54 7.34
C ARG A 97 -4.73 10.02 7.23
N ALA A 98 -5.03 9.49 6.05
CA ALA A 98 -5.04 8.06 5.79
C ALA A 98 -3.66 7.42 6.04
N ARG A 99 -2.58 8.05 5.60
CA ARG A 99 -1.20 7.62 5.88
C ARG A 99 -0.88 7.62 7.36
N LYS A 100 -1.22 8.70 8.08
CA LYS A 100 -0.96 8.80 9.52
C LYS A 100 -1.72 7.73 10.29
N SER A 101 -2.97 7.47 9.90
CA SER A 101 -3.79 6.41 10.49
C SER A 101 -3.21 5.03 10.19
N PHE A 102 -2.76 4.80 8.94
CA PHE A 102 -2.10 3.56 8.56
C PHE A 102 -0.87 3.28 9.44
N ILE A 103 0.03 4.25 9.62
CA ILE A 103 1.23 4.08 10.45
C ILE A 103 0.85 3.81 11.90
N LYS A 104 -0.13 4.54 12.44
CA LYS A 104 -0.58 4.36 13.82
C LYS A 104 -1.09 2.94 14.07
N VAL A 105 -1.91 2.42 13.17
CA VAL A 105 -2.45 1.06 13.29
C VAL A 105 -1.37 0.02 13.01
N PHE A 106 -0.52 0.24 12.01
CA PHE A 106 0.59 -0.66 11.68
C PHE A 106 1.56 -0.85 12.86
N ASN A 107 1.89 0.23 13.56
CA ASN A 107 2.76 0.19 14.74
C ASN A 107 2.07 -0.38 15.98
N ASN A 108 0.73 -0.35 16.05
CA ASN A 108 -0.03 -0.88 17.19
C ASN A 108 -0.41 -2.36 17.01
N GLU A 109 -0.30 -2.90 15.79
CA GLU A 109 -0.32 -4.35 15.54
C GLU A 109 1.10 -4.97 15.52
N LEU A 110 2.09 -4.26 16.07
CA LEU A 110 3.34 -4.87 16.54
C LEU A 110 3.21 -5.22 18.02
#